data_AF-A0A439W3L2-F1
#
_entry.id   AF-A0A439W3L2-F1
#
_cell.length_a   1.000
_cell.length_b   1.000
_cell.length_c   1.000
_cell.angle_alpha   90.00
_cell.angle_beta   90.00
_cell.angle_gamma   90.00
#
_symmetry.space_group_name_H-M   'P 1'
#
loop_
_entity.id
_entity.type
_entity.pdbx_description
1 polymer ?
#
loop_
_entity_poly.entity_id
_entity_poly.type
_entity_poly.pdbx_seq_one_letter_code
_entity_poly.pdbx_strand_id
1 'polypeptide(L)'
;MRRGDLDAVMDWERRTKRSFAISGDVSMDNEIVTKGRPLPRIAAATIIDNRRVRVTWRNGNSVTVDLAPVLNSHRHFIPLRTDEENFATMRVNDEGTALEWDGGIELSAVWIATLPAVGMENGEFRQIMDKLSYSLDGMALQLDVSRRLIAMYRGSTPIPNSIALAARYLAEKADER
;
A
#
# COMPACT_ATOMS: atom_id res chain seq x y z
N MET A 1 18.52 32.60 69.86
CA MET A 1 19.34 33.77 69.47
C MET A 1 18.71 34.35 68.19
N ARG A 2 18.67 35.68 68.08
CA ARG A 2 17.65 36.51 67.37
C ARG A 2 17.64 36.42 65.83
N ARG A 3 16.46 36.77 65.26
CA ARG A 3 16.14 37.60 64.03
C ARG A 3 16.82 37.19 62.71
N GLY A 4 16.19 37.19 61.54
CA GLY A 4 14.95 37.82 61.06
C GLY A 4 15.12 38.11 59.55
N ASP A 5 13.99 38.32 58.87
CA ASP A 5 13.79 39.01 57.58
C ASP A 5 14.12 38.24 56.28
N LEU A 6 13.14 37.86 55.44
CA LEU A 6 12.12 38.59 54.65
C LEU A 6 12.60 38.87 53.21
N ASP A 7 11.82 38.33 52.27
CA ASP A 7 11.38 38.85 50.96
C ASP A 7 12.36 39.34 49.88
N ALA A 8 12.17 38.79 48.66
CA ALA A 8 12.08 39.43 47.33
C ALA A 8 12.37 38.34 46.27
N VAL A 9 11.45 37.75 45.52
CA VAL A 9 10.47 38.30 44.55
C VAL A 9 11.11 39.30 43.58
N MET A 10 11.41 38.78 42.38
CA MET A 10 11.43 39.48 41.08
C MET A 10 12.45 40.60 40.88
N ASP A 11 13.42 40.39 39.99
CA ASP A 11 13.76 41.46 39.03
C ASP A 11 14.24 40.88 37.70
N TRP A 12 13.68 41.47 36.65
CA TRP A 12 13.81 41.08 35.26
C TRP A 12 14.95 41.85 34.58
N GLU A 13 15.37 41.33 33.42
CA GLU A 13 16.13 41.98 32.35
C GLU A 13 17.31 42.93 32.69
N ARG A 14 18.49 42.57 32.17
CA ARG A 14 19.12 43.34 31.07
C ARG A 14 20.36 42.64 30.50
N ARG A 15 20.29 42.39 29.19
CA ARG A 15 21.37 42.46 28.17
C ARG A 15 22.80 42.15 28.64
N THR A 16 23.36 41.07 28.10
CA THR A 16 24.71 41.14 27.50
C THR A 16 24.72 40.45 26.14
N LYS A 17 25.03 41.24 25.11
CA LYS A 17 25.38 40.76 23.77
C LYS A 17 26.73 40.05 23.88
N ARG A 18 26.82 38.80 23.39
CA ARG A 18 28.07 38.24 22.89
C ARG A 18 27.80 37.51 21.59
N SER A 19 28.19 38.18 20.52
CA SER A 19 28.51 37.63 19.21
C SER A 19 29.52 36.50 19.34
N PHE A 20 29.27 35.35 18.73
CA PHE A 20 30.32 34.42 18.31
C PHE A 20 29.97 33.83 16.95
N ALA A 21 31.02 33.73 16.13
CA ALA A 21 31.00 33.59 14.69
C ALA A 21 30.51 32.22 14.20
N ILE A 22 29.84 32.24 13.04
CA ILE A 22 29.63 31.08 12.19
C ILE A 22 30.95 30.77 11.50
N SER A 23 31.53 29.62 11.79
CA SER A 23 32.49 28.93 10.91
C SER A 23 32.54 27.47 11.33
N GLY A 24 31.56 26.72 10.85
CA GLY A 24 31.59 25.27 10.81
C GLY A 24 31.12 24.89 9.43
N ASP A 25 32.07 24.62 8.54
CA ASP A 25 31.83 23.80 7.35
C ASP A 25 31.29 22.46 7.88
N VAL A 26 29.98 22.29 7.82
CA VAL A 26 29.35 20.99 8.01
C VAL A 26 29.04 20.52 6.61
N SER A 27 29.94 19.70 6.07
CA SER A 27 29.60 18.76 5.00
C SER A 27 28.41 17.95 5.49
N MET A 28 27.20 18.36 5.11
CA MET A 28 26.01 17.54 5.21
C MET A 28 26.21 16.41 4.21
N ASP A 29 26.82 15.31 4.67
CA ASP A 29 26.57 14.00 4.10
C ASP A 29 25.08 13.75 4.31
N ASN A 30 24.28 14.19 3.35
CA ASN A 30 22.86 13.87 3.27
C ASN A 30 22.78 12.42 2.79
N GLU A 31 23.21 11.49 3.65
CA GLU A 31 22.85 10.09 3.55
C GLU A 31 21.34 10.04 3.77
N ILE A 32 20.58 10.21 2.68
CA ILE A 32 19.16 9.93 2.65
C ILE A 32 19.04 8.42 2.81
N VAL A 33 19.06 7.98 4.07
CA VAL A 33 18.79 6.60 4.45
C VAL A 33 17.33 6.33 4.08
N THR A 34 17.11 5.87 2.84
CA THR A 34 15.80 5.41 2.38
C THR A 34 15.57 4.02 2.99
N LYS A 35 15.30 3.97 4.28
CA LYS A 35 14.79 2.76 4.96
C LYS A 35 13.27 2.74 4.84
N GLY A 36 12.79 2.49 3.63
CA GLY A 36 11.36 2.32 3.34
C GLY A 36 11.15 1.76 1.95
N ARG A 37 10.13 0.91 1.76
CA ARG A 37 9.70 0.53 0.41
C ARG A 37 9.31 1.82 -0.34
N PRO A 38 9.68 1.96 -1.62
CA PRO A 38 9.31 3.14 -2.39
C PRO A 38 7.79 3.34 -2.35
N LEU A 39 7.35 4.59 -2.20
CA LEU A 39 5.93 4.91 -2.11
C LEU A 39 5.20 4.36 -3.34
N PRO A 40 4.11 3.59 -3.15
CA PRO A 40 3.39 3.01 -4.26
C PRO A 40 2.81 4.10 -5.16
N ARG A 41 3.02 3.95 -6.46
CA ARG A 41 2.49 4.86 -7.48
C ARG A 41 1.66 4.08 -8.47
N ILE A 42 0.43 4.51 -8.69
CA ILE A 42 -0.49 3.92 -9.66
C ILE A 42 -0.09 4.44 -11.06
N ALA A 43 0.03 3.52 -12.00
CA ALA A 43 0.24 3.81 -13.42
C ALA A 43 -1.09 3.81 -14.17
N ALA A 44 -1.96 2.86 -13.86
CA ALA A 44 -3.28 2.76 -14.46
C ALA A 44 -4.25 2.06 -13.49
N ALA A 45 -5.53 2.35 -13.64
CA ALA A 45 -6.58 1.63 -12.94
C ALA A 45 -7.76 1.37 -13.89
N THR A 46 -8.40 0.21 -13.75
CA THR A 46 -9.54 -0.19 -14.57
C THR A 46 -10.59 -0.87 -13.71
N ILE A 47 -11.84 -0.45 -13.85
CA ILE A 47 -12.97 -1.07 -13.17
C ILE A 47 -13.23 -2.42 -13.82
N ILE A 48 -13.32 -3.49 -13.01
CA ILE A 48 -13.61 -4.84 -13.49
C ILE A 48 -15.11 -5.11 -13.40
N ASP A 49 -15.67 -4.97 -12.20
CA ASP A 49 -17.10 -5.06 -11.92
C ASP A 49 -17.40 -4.46 -10.54
N ASN A 50 -18.67 -4.15 -10.24
CA ASN A 50 -19.12 -3.64 -8.95
C ASN A 50 -18.23 -2.51 -8.39
N ARG A 51 -17.35 -2.85 -7.43
CA ARG A 51 -16.32 -1.99 -6.84
C ARG A 51 -14.93 -2.64 -6.84
N ARG A 52 -14.74 -3.66 -7.68
CA ARG A 52 -13.46 -4.30 -7.93
C ARG A 52 -12.71 -3.53 -9.01
N VAL A 53 -11.49 -3.14 -8.67
CA VAL A 53 -10.62 -2.36 -9.53
C VAL A 53 -9.32 -3.09 -9.71
N ARG A 54 -8.89 -3.23 -10.97
CA ARG A 54 -7.54 -3.62 -11.31
C ARG A 54 -6.64 -2.40 -11.27
N VAL A 55 -5.66 -2.44 -10.38
CA VAL A 55 -4.65 -1.40 -10.20
C VAL A 55 -3.35 -1.90 -10.76
N THR A 56 -2.77 -1.17 -11.70
CA THR A 56 -1.43 -1.39 -12.22
C THR A 56 -0.51 -0.34 -11.63
N TRP A 57 0.51 -0.80 -10.91
CA TRP A 57 1.52 0.03 -10.26
C TRP A 57 2.64 0.39 -11.25
N ARG A 58 3.35 1.50 -10.99
CA ARG A 58 4.48 1.95 -11.83
C ARG A 58 5.65 0.98 -11.87
N ASN A 59 5.75 0.05 -10.91
CA ASN A 59 6.73 -1.03 -10.93
C ASN A 59 6.34 -2.19 -11.89
N GLY A 60 5.21 -2.07 -12.59
CA GLY A 60 4.71 -3.07 -13.54
C GLY A 60 3.78 -4.13 -12.92
N ASN A 61 3.68 -4.19 -11.59
CA ASN A 61 2.80 -5.15 -10.94
C ASN A 61 1.33 -4.71 -11.06
N SER A 62 0.43 -5.66 -11.32
CA SER A 62 -1.00 -5.42 -11.31
C SER A 62 -1.70 -6.28 -10.27
N VAL A 63 -2.70 -5.71 -9.61
CA VAL A 63 -3.48 -6.38 -8.59
C VAL A 63 -4.95 -6.00 -8.74
N THR A 64 -5.85 -6.94 -8.52
CA THR A 64 -7.28 -6.64 -8.39
C THR A 64 -7.59 -6.44 -6.91
N VAL A 65 -8.23 -5.34 -6.55
CA VAL A 65 -8.65 -5.04 -5.17
C VAL A 65 -10.16 -4.79 -5.14
N ASP A 66 -10.80 -5.13 -4.03
CA ASP A 66 -12.19 -4.74 -3.77
C ASP A 66 -12.23 -3.46 -2.95
N LEU A 67 -12.77 -2.40 -3.53
CA LEU A 67 -12.91 -1.10 -2.87
C LEU A 67 -14.18 -1.02 -2.01
N ALA A 68 -15.12 -1.96 -2.10
CA ALA A 68 -16.37 -1.88 -1.33
C ALA A 68 -16.16 -1.72 0.19
N PRO A 69 -15.26 -2.45 0.87
CA PRO A 69 -15.04 -2.26 2.31
C PRO A 69 -14.56 -0.84 2.64
N VAL A 70 -13.68 -0.29 1.80
CA VAL A 70 -13.14 1.06 1.91
C VAL A 70 -14.23 2.10 1.74
N LEU A 71 -15.02 2.01 0.67
CA LEU A 71 -16.08 2.95 0.38
C LEU A 71 -17.13 2.92 1.49
N ASN A 72 -17.40 1.75 2.08
CA ASN A 72 -18.33 1.61 3.20
C ASN A 72 -17.80 2.12 4.55
N SER A 73 -16.47 2.26 4.70
CA SER A 73 -15.85 2.67 5.96
C SER A 73 -16.10 4.14 6.36
N HIS A 74 -16.22 5.05 5.37
CA HIS A 74 -16.31 6.49 5.62
C HIS A 74 -17.42 7.17 4.83
N ARG A 75 -18.13 8.10 5.48
CA ARG A 75 -19.25 8.86 4.89
C ARG A 75 -18.87 9.70 3.68
N HIS A 76 -17.59 10.09 3.55
CA HIS A 76 -17.09 10.85 2.41
C HIS A 76 -17.28 10.10 1.08
N PHE A 77 -17.28 8.76 1.13
CA PHE A 77 -17.46 7.90 -0.04
C PHE A 77 -18.92 7.51 -0.31
N ILE A 78 -19.90 8.05 0.42
CA ILE A 78 -21.33 7.72 0.22
C ILE A 78 -21.75 7.84 -1.26
N PRO A 79 -21.40 8.90 -2.00
CA PRO A 79 -21.79 9.02 -3.41
C PRO A 79 -21.32 7.82 -4.23
N LEU A 80 -20.10 7.34 -4.00
CA LEU A 80 -19.50 6.22 -4.73
C LEU A 80 -20.11 4.85 -4.36
N ARG A 81 -20.94 4.73 -3.32
CA ARG A 81 -21.51 3.43 -2.92
C ARG A 81 -22.67 3.00 -3.81
N THR A 82 -23.50 3.96 -4.20
CA THR A 82 -24.77 3.71 -4.90
C THR A 82 -24.82 4.30 -6.29
N ASP A 83 -24.05 5.35 -6.55
CA ASP A 83 -23.99 5.99 -7.85
C ASP A 83 -22.94 5.29 -8.73
N GLU A 84 -23.41 4.49 -9.68
CA GLU A 84 -22.56 3.77 -10.63
C GLU A 84 -21.93 4.71 -11.66
N GLU A 85 -22.63 5.76 -12.08
CA GLU A 85 -22.12 6.73 -13.04
C GLU A 85 -20.97 7.52 -12.42
N ASN A 86 -21.16 7.99 -11.18
CA ASN A 86 -20.09 8.67 -10.46
C ASN A 86 -18.90 7.73 -10.23
N PHE A 87 -19.13 6.47 -9.82
CA PHE A 87 -18.03 5.52 -9.67
C PHE A 87 -17.28 5.26 -10.99
N ALA A 88 -17.97 5.29 -12.14
CA ALA A 88 -17.37 5.13 -13.46
C ALA A 88 -16.46 6.30 -13.88
N THR A 89 -16.57 7.47 -13.23
CA THR A 89 -15.65 8.62 -13.46
C THR A 89 -14.24 8.40 -12.91
N MET A 90 -14.00 7.24 -12.28
CA MET A 90 -12.71 6.87 -11.69
C MET A 90 -11.56 7.09 -12.66
N ARG A 91 -10.57 7.84 -12.19
CA ARG A 91 -9.30 8.04 -12.89
C ARG A 91 -8.15 8.04 -11.90
N VAL A 92 -6.95 7.83 -12.42
CA VAL A 92 -5.73 7.98 -11.63
C VAL A 92 -5.36 9.46 -11.67
N ASN A 93 -5.04 10.06 -10.53
CA ASN A 93 -4.60 11.45 -10.51
C ASN A 93 -3.24 11.62 -11.21
N ASP A 94 -2.88 12.85 -11.58
CA ASP A 94 -1.68 13.13 -12.38
C ASP A 94 -0.38 12.58 -11.78
N GLU A 95 -0.28 12.55 -10.45
CA GLU A 95 0.91 12.06 -9.75
C GLU A 95 0.93 10.55 -9.49
N GLY A 96 -0.16 9.83 -9.81
CA GLY A 96 -0.35 8.42 -9.48
C GLY A 96 -0.39 8.14 -7.97
N THR A 97 -0.72 9.14 -7.15
CA THR A 97 -0.81 9.03 -5.68
C THR A 97 -2.21 8.66 -5.18
N ALA A 98 -3.22 8.74 -6.03
CA ALA A 98 -4.59 8.43 -5.68
C ALA A 98 -5.42 7.98 -6.89
N LEU A 99 -6.51 7.28 -6.59
CA LEU A 99 -7.67 7.24 -7.48
C LEU A 99 -8.57 8.42 -7.14
N GLU A 100 -9.06 9.12 -8.15
CA GLU A 100 -9.95 10.25 -7.99
C GLU A 100 -11.25 10.03 -8.79
N TRP A 101 -12.32 10.61 -8.28
CA TRP A 101 -13.64 10.64 -8.89
C TRP A 101 -14.14 12.08 -8.97
N ASP A 102 -15.21 12.28 -9.72
CA ASP A 102 -15.89 13.56 -9.76
C ASP A 102 -16.46 13.95 -8.39
N GLY A 103 -16.58 15.26 -8.16
CA GLY A 103 -16.95 15.81 -6.85
C GLY A 103 -15.79 15.88 -5.84
N GLY A 104 -14.55 15.69 -6.29
CA GLY A 104 -13.34 15.87 -5.47
C GLY A 104 -13.11 14.75 -4.46
N ILE A 105 -13.61 13.55 -4.74
CA ILE A 105 -13.41 12.37 -3.90
C ILE A 105 -12.12 11.68 -4.32
N GLU A 106 -11.25 11.39 -3.36
CA GLU A 106 -9.96 10.75 -3.61
C GLU A 106 -9.71 9.56 -2.68
N LEU A 107 -8.96 8.58 -3.18
CA LEU A 107 -8.52 7.40 -2.46
C LEU A 107 -7.03 7.17 -2.67
N SER A 108 -6.24 7.30 -1.60
CA SER A 108 -4.78 7.22 -1.64
C SER A 108 -4.26 5.86 -2.14
N ALA A 109 -3.28 5.91 -3.04
CA ALA A 109 -2.48 4.79 -3.52
C ALA A 109 -1.79 4.02 -2.38
N VAL A 110 -1.31 4.73 -1.35
CA VAL A 110 -0.70 4.11 -0.17
C VAL A 110 -1.70 3.22 0.54
N TRP A 111 -2.95 3.68 0.68
CA TRP A 111 -3.98 2.92 1.36
C TRP A 111 -4.52 1.78 0.48
N ILE A 112 -4.67 2.00 -0.83
CA ILE A 112 -5.01 0.93 -1.79
C ILE A 112 -3.98 -0.20 -1.73
N ALA A 113 -2.69 0.12 -1.59
CA ALA A 113 -1.63 -0.88 -1.47
C ALA A 113 -1.72 -1.73 -0.18
N THR A 114 -2.50 -1.30 0.81
CA THR A 114 -2.77 -2.10 2.03
C THR A 114 -3.95 -3.06 1.87
N LEU A 115 -4.77 -2.89 0.82
CA LEU A 115 -5.93 -3.74 0.61
C LEU A 115 -5.52 -5.14 0.14
N PRO A 116 -6.19 -6.19 0.62
CA PRO A 116 -5.94 -7.53 0.14
C PRO A 116 -6.32 -7.64 -1.34
N ALA A 117 -5.44 -8.29 -2.09
CA ALA A 117 -5.72 -8.67 -3.46
C ALA A 117 -6.89 -9.67 -3.52
N VAL A 118 -7.83 -9.44 -4.43
CA VAL A 118 -9.03 -10.27 -4.63
C VAL A 118 -8.90 -11.09 -5.90
N GLY A 119 -9.17 -12.39 -5.80
CA GLY A 119 -8.93 -13.34 -6.89
C GLY A 119 -7.44 -13.50 -7.18
N MET A 120 -7.11 -14.25 -8.23
CA MET A 120 -5.76 -14.40 -8.76
C MET A 120 -5.85 -14.64 -10.26
N GLU A 121 -5.04 -13.91 -11.01
CA GLU A 121 -4.90 -14.12 -12.44
C GLU A 121 -4.09 -15.39 -12.70
N ASN A 122 -4.43 -16.15 -13.76
CA ASN A 122 -3.65 -17.33 -14.11
C ASN A 122 -2.18 -17.01 -14.41
N GLY A 123 -1.90 -15.78 -14.90
CA GLY A 123 -0.54 -15.27 -15.08
C GLY A 123 0.22 -15.14 -13.75
N GLU A 124 -0.42 -14.57 -12.73
CA GLU A 124 0.13 -14.45 -11.38
C GLU A 124 0.41 -15.85 -10.78
N PHE A 125 -0.51 -16.80 -10.95
CA PHE A 125 -0.31 -18.17 -10.48
C PHE A 125 0.89 -18.86 -11.13
N ARG A 126 1.10 -18.66 -12.44
CA ARG A 126 2.31 -19.15 -13.14
C ARG A 126 3.57 -18.55 -12.55
N GLN A 127 3.60 -17.23 -12.36
CA GLN A 127 4.76 -16.53 -11.78
C GLN A 127 5.08 -17.03 -10.37
N ILE A 128 4.06 -17.30 -9.55
CA ILE A 128 4.26 -17.91 -8.22
C ILE A 128 4.88 -19.30 -8.34
N MET A 129 4.37 -20.16 -9.22
CA MET A 129 4.95 -21.49 -9.43
C MET A 129 6.40 -21.42 -9.92
N ASP A 130 6.70 -20.51 -10.85
CA ASP A 130 8.03 -20.30 -11.40
C ASP A 130 8.99 -19.80 -10.31
N LYS A 131 8.56 -18.83 -9.49
CA LYS A 131 9.31 -18.30 -8.34
C LYS A 131 9.64 -19.39 -7.32
N LEU A 132 8.69 -20.26 -7.01
CA LEU A 132 8.86 -21.37 -6.06
C LEU A 132 9.64 -22.55 -6.67
N SER A 133 9.91 -22.54 -7.99
CA SER A 133 10.46 -23.69 -8.73
C SER A 133 9.64 -24.97 -8.55
N TYR A 134 8.33 -24.86 -8.33
CA TYR A 134 7.46 -26.01 -8.10
C TYR A 134 6.96 -26.61 -9.41
N SER A 135 7.07 -27.94 -9.52
CA SER A 135 6.39 -28.69 -10.57
C SER A 135 4.88 -28.70 -10.33
N LEU A 136 4.10 -29.16 -11.32
CA LEU A 136 2.66 -29.37 -11.15
C LEU A 136 2.37 -30.29 -9.95
N ASP A 137 3.20 -31.31 -9.76
CA ASP A 137 3.09 -32.27 -8.65
C ASP A 137 3.48 -31.63 -7.31
N GLY A 138 4.54 -30.83 -7.30
CA GLY A 138 4.96 -30.09 -6.10
C GLY A 138 3.88 -29.13 -5.61
N MET A 139 3.30 -28.35 -6.51
CA MET A 139 2.23 -27.41 -6.16
C MET A 139 0.94 -28.12 -5.74
N ALA A 140 0.60 -29.24 -6.40
CA ALA A 140 -0.53 -30.09 -6.04
C ALA A 140 -0.42 -30.60 -4.60
N LEU A 141 0.76 -31.07 -4.20
CA LEU A 141 1.03 -31.52 -2.84
C LEU A 141 0.91 -30.39 -1.81
N GLN A 142 1.40 -29.19 -2.12
CA GLN A 142 1.36 -28.06 -1.18
C GLN A 142 -0.04 -27.49 -0.99
N LEU A 143 -0.87 -27.51 -2.05
CA LEU A 143 -2.23 -27.01 -2.02
C LEU A 143 -3.28 -28.08 -1.69
N ASP A 144 -2.86 -29.34 -1.51
CA ASP A 144 -3.72 -30.50 -1.28
C ASP A 144 -4.83 -30.65 -2.34
N VAL A 145 -4.45 -30.55 -3.62
CA VAL A 145 -5.37 -30.70 -4.76
C VAL A 145 -4.77 -31.58 -5.86
N SER A 146 -5.59 -32.03 -6.80
CA SER A 146 -5.08 -32.86 -7.90
C SER A 146 -4.13 -32.10 -8.84
N ARG A 147 -3.12 -32.80 -9.36
CA ARG A 147 -2.22 -32.32 -10.42
C ARG A 147 -2.96 -31.77 -11.63
N ARG A 148 -4.08 -32.42 -12.03
CA ARG A 148 -4.93 -31.96 -13.14
C ARG A 148 -5.50 -30.58 -12.86
N LEU A 149 -5.95 -30.34 -11.63
CA LEU A 149 -6.51 -29.05 -11.22
C LEU A 149 -5.46 -27.93 -11.25
N ILE A 150 -4.23 -28.20 -10.78
CA ILE A 150 -3.11 -27.28 -10.94
C ILE A 150 -2.83 -26.98 -12.41
N ALA A 151 -2.84 -27.99 -13.29
CA ALA A 151 -2.64 -27.78 -14.73
C ALA A 151 -3.74 -26.89 -15.34
N MET A 152 -5.00 -27.05 -14.90
CA MET A 152 -6.12 -26.21 -15.32
C MET A 152 -5.96 -24.75 -14.85
N TYR A 153 -5.54 -24.54 -13.59
CA TYR A 153 -5.23 -23.20 -13.06
C TYR A 153 -3.98 -22.57 -13.70
N ARG A 154 -3.02 -23.36 -14.15
CA ARG A 154 -1.92 -22.89 -15.00
C ARG A 154 -2.38 -22.59 -16.44
N GLY A 155 -3.60 -22.98 -16.80
CA GLY A 155 -4.24 -22.66 -18.08
C GLY A 155 -5.06 -21.38 -17.98
N SER A 156 -6.34 -21.47 -18.31
CA SER A 156 -7.30 -20.37 -18.30
C SER A 156 -8.45 -20.57 -17.31
N THR A 157 -8.41 -21.65 -16.52
CA THR A 157 -9.47 -21.92 -15.56
C THR A 157 -9.42 -20.90 -14.44
N PRO A 158 -10.54 -20.22 -14.11
CA PRO A 158 -10.58 -19.28 -13.01
C PRO A 158 -10.09 -19.90 -11.70
N ILE A 159 -9.23 -19.18 -10.98
CA ILE A 159 -8.61 -19.65 -9.74
C ILE A 159 -9.53 -19.30 -8.57
N PRO A 160 -10.00 -20.29 -7.78
CA PRO A 160 -10.79 -20.02 -6.59
C PRO A 160 -10.00 -19.20 -5.56
N ASN A 161 -10.69 -18.37 -4.79
CA ASN A 161 -10.07 -17.51 -3.77
C ASN A 161 -9.26 -18.29 -2.72
N SER A 162 -9.69 -19.49 -2.32
CA SER A 162 -8.95 -20.34 -1.39
C SER A 162 -7.57 -20.73 -1.95
N ILE A 163 -7.53 -21.10 -3.24
CA ILE A 163 -6.29 -21.45 -3.95
C ILE A 163 -5.40 -20.22 -4.15
N ALA A 164 -5.99 -19.08 -4.52
CA ALA A 164 -5.27 -17.82 -4.65
C ALA A 164 -4.56 -17.41 -3.36
N LEU A 165 -5.27 -17.45 -2.23
CA LEU A 165 -4.72 -17.11 -0.91
C LEU A 165 -3.59 -18.07 -0.51
N ALA A 166 -3.80 -19.37 -0.66
CA ALA A 166 -2.79 -20.37 -0.32
C ALA A 166 -1.54 -20.23 -1.19
N ALA A 167 -1.69 -19.99 -2.50
CA ALA A 167 -0.55 -19.78 -3.40
C ALA A 167 0.25 -18.52 -3.06
N ARG A 168 -0.42 -17.39 -2.74
CA ARG A 168 0.26 -16.17 -2.29
C ARG A 168 1.01 -16.38 -0.97
N TYR A 169 0.38 -17.08 -0.03
CA TYR A 169 1.01 -17.40 1.25
C TYR A 169 2.30 -18.21 1.07
N LEU A 170 2.30 -19.21 0.18
CA LEU A 170 3.51 -19.97 -0.15
C LEU A 170 4.61 -19.07 -0.75
N ALA A 171 4.24 -18.12 -1.62
CA ALA A 171 5.18 -17.19 -2.24
C ALA A 171 5.79 -16.20 -1.24
N GLU A 172 5.00 -15.71 -0.28
CA GLU A 172 5.45 -14.83 0.80
C GLU A 172 6.41 -15.57 1.75
N LYS A 173 6.04 -16.79 2.17
CA LYS A 173 6.89 -17.68 2.99
C LYS A 173 8.24 -17.99 2.37
N ALA A 174 8.35 -17.98 1.05
CA ALA A 174 9.60 -18.21 0.34
C ALA A 174 10.52 -16.97 0.35
N ASP A 175 9.97 -15.75 0.45
CA ASP A 175 10.76 -14.51 0.56
C ASP A 175 11.32 -14.28 1.97
N GLU A 176 10.72 -14.92 2.98
CA GLU A 176 11.15 -14.85 4.38
C GLU A 176 12.34 -15.77 4.71
N ARG A 177 12.74 -16.65 3.78
CA ARG A 177 13.82 -17.64 3.93
C ARG A 177 15.13 -17.16 3.33
#